data_AF-A0A2H9L9Y5-F1
#
_entry.id   AF-A0A2H9L9Y5-F1
#
_cell.length_a   1.000
_cell.length_b   1.000
_cell.length_c   1.000
_cell.angle_alpha   90.00
_cell.angle_beta   90.00
_cell.angle_gamma   90.00
#
_symmetry.space_group_name_H-M   'P 1'
#
loop_
_entity.id
_entity.type
_entity.pdbx_description
1 polymer ?
#
loop_
_entity_poly.entity_id
_entity_poly.type
_entity_poly.pdbx_seq_one_letter_code
_entity_poly.pdbx_strand_id
1 'polypeptide(L)' 'MTKFEVAEKRLFGFNICMRCNAKNPLKASKCRKCGYRGLRPKAKESRG' A
#
# COMPACT_ATOMS: atom_id res chain seq x y z
N MET A 1 12.71 -19.96 -1.76
CA MET A 1 11.31 -19.47 -1.72
C MET A 1 10.85 -19.22 -3.14
N THR A 2 9.84 -19.95 -3.60
CA THR A 2 9.17 -19.72 -4.88
C THR A 2 8.55 -18.32 -4.86
N LYS A 3 9.06 -17.41 -5.69
CA LYS A 3 8.56 -16.02 -5.77
C LYS A 3 7.29 -16.00 -6.61
N PHE A 4 6.15 -15.75 -5.99
CA PHE A 4 4.88 -15.60 -6.68
C PHE A 4 4.66 -14.13 -7.08
N GLU A 5 5.27 -13.71 -8.18
CA GLU A 5 5.27 -12.31 -8.62
C GLU A 5 3.87 -11.71 -8.82
N VAL A 6 2.92 -12.52 -9.31
CA VAL A 6 1.52 -12.11 -9.51
C VAL A 6 0.82 -11.83 -8.18
N ALA A 7 1.06 -12.67 -7.17
CA ALA A 7 0.49 -12.51 -5.84
C ALA A 7 1.09 -11.28 -5.14
N GLU A 8 2.39 -11.06 -5.26
CA GLU A 8 3.05 -9.90 -4.66
C GLU A 8 2.51 -8.58 -5.18
N LYS A 9 2.32 -8.45 -6.50
CA LYS A 9 1.74 -7.23 -7.09
C LYS A 9 0.32 -6.96 -6.61
N ARG A 10 -0.51 -8.00 -6.44
CA ARG A 10 -1.89 -7.86 -5.92
C ARG A 10 -1.94 -7.51 -4.44
N LEU A 11 -1.06 -8.12 -3.63
CA LEU A 11 -1.09 -8.01 -2.17
C LEU A 11 -0.34 -6.79 -1.62
N PHE A 12 0.68 -6.31 -2.32
CA PHE A 12 1.56 -5.22 -1.88
C PHE A 12 1.60 -4.03 -2.83
N GLY A 13 0.90 -4.10 -3.98
CA GLY A 13 0.86 -3.02 -4.98
C GLY A 13 -0.03 -1.83 -4.61
N PHE A 14 -0.11 -1.45 -3.34
CA PHE A 14 -0.91 -0.31 -2.89
C PHE A 14 -0.28 0.41 -1.70
N ASN A 15 -0.65 1.68 -1.55
CA ASN A 15 -0.28 2.53 -0.44
C ASN A 15 -1.42 2.60 0.58
N ILE A 16 -1.07 2.75 1.85
CA ILE A 16 -2.01 2.87 2.96
C ILE A 16 -1.90 4.30 3.51
N CYS A 17 -3.03 4.95 3.71
CA CYS A 17 -3.06 6.26 4.36
C CYS A 17 -2.68 6.13 5.84
N MET A 18 -1.77 6.98 6.32
CA MET A 18 -1.38 7.02 7.74
C MET A 18 -2.44 7.64 8.65
N ARG A 19 -3.47 8.30 8.10
CA ARG A 19 -4.54 8.94 8.87
C ARG A 19 -5.84 8.13 8.95
N CYS A 20 -6.24 7.48 7.85
CA CYS A 20 -7.52 6.76 7.77
C CYS A 20 -7.39 5.29 7.33
N ASN A 21 -6.16 4.80 7.16
CA ASN A 21 -5.85 3.42 6.76
C ASN A 21 -6.47 2.95 5.43
N ALA A 22 -7.01 3.88 4.62
CA ALA A 22 -7.56 3.55 3.32
C ALA A 22 -6.46 3.08 2.34
N LYS A 23 -6.81 2.10 1.50
CA LYS A 23 -5.97 1.60 0.41
C LYS A 23 -6.04 2.55 -0.79
N ASN A 24 -4.89 3.05 -1.20
CA ASN A 24 -4.72 3.97 -2.31
C ASN A 24 -3.78 3.36 -3.36
N PRO A 25 -3.91 3.73 -4.64
CA PRO A 25 -3.00 3.24 -5.67
C PRO A 25 -1.57 3.73 -5.41
N LEU A 26 -0.58 2.98 -5.89
CA LEU A 26 0.85 3.30 -5.75
C LEU A 26 1.22 4.71 -6.22
N LYS A 27 0.54 5.20 -7.27
CA LYS A 27 0.76 6.52 -7.87
C LYS A 27 -0.06 7.64 -7.21
N ALA A 28 -0.81 7.36 -6.14
CA ALA A 28 -1.60 8.40 -5.47
C ALA A 28 -0.70 9.37 -4.70
N SER A 29 -0.89 10.67 -4.94
CA SER A 29 -0.26 11.75 -4.17
C SER A 29 -1.06 12.16 -2.92
N LYS A 30 -2.35 11.78 -2.87
CA LYS A 30 -3.26 12.05 -1.75
C LYS A 30 -4.22 10.89 -1.51
N CYS A 31 -4.65 10.71 -0.28
CA CYS A 31 -5.65 9.72 0.06
C CYS A 31 -7.00 10.09 -0.55
N ARG A 32 -7.61 9.17 -1.31
CA ARG A 32 -8.90 9.39 -1.97
C ARG A 32 -10.07 9.63 -1.00
N LYS A 33 -9.93 9.18 0.25
CA LYS A 33 -10.97 9.29 1.29
C LYS A 33 -10.89 10.59 2.12
N CYS A 34 -9.70 10.95 2.60
CA CYS A 34 -9.53 12.05 3.56
C CYS A 34 -8.64 13.20 3.04
N GLY A 35 -8.12 13.13 1.82
CA GLY A 35 -7.24 14.16 1.25
C GLY A 35 -5.83 14.24 1.85
N TYR A 36 -5.52 13.47 2.88
CA TYR A 36 -4.20 13.46 3.53
C TYR A 36 -3.10 12.95 2.59
N ARG A 37 -1.92 13.59 2.63
CA ARG A 37 -0.79 13.30 1.73
C ARG A 37 0.19 12.26 2.27
N GLY A 38 0.12 11.95 3.57
CA GLY A 38 0.95 10.91 4.19
C GLY A 38 0.45 9.50 3.84
N LEU A 39 0.95 8.98 2.72
CA LEU A 39 0.69 7.64 2.22
C LEU A 39 1.97 6.80 2.39
N ARG A 40 1.85 5.62 3.02
CA ARG A 40 2.96 4.68 3.18
C ARG A 40 2.76 3.47 2.27
N PRO A 41 3.81 2.90 1.66
CA PRO A 41 3.69 1.62 0.97
C PRO A 41 3.32 0.51 1.98
N LYS A 42 2.57 -0.49 1.53
CA LYS A 42 2.36 -1.68 2.35
C LYS A 42 3.68 -2.46 2.44
N ALA A 43 4.06 -2.85 3.66
CA ALA A 43 5.26 -3.65 3.89
C ALA A 43 5.13 -4.99 3.17
N LYS A 44 6.17 -5.35 2.40
CA LYS A 44 6.29 -6.65 1.72
C LYS A 44 6.77 -7.74 2.67
N GLU A 45 7.58 -7.36 3.64
CA GLU A 45 8.14 -8.25 4.63
C GLU A 45 7.23 -8.31 5.87
N SER A 46 7.00 -9.52 6.35
CA SER A 46 6.39 -9.77 7.66
C SER A 46 7.31 -9.23 8.75
N ARG A 47 6.75 -8.41 9.65
CA ARG A 47 7.47 -7.90 10.84
C ARG A 47 7.36 -8.91 11.99
N GLY A 48 7.84 -10.13 11.74
CA GLY A 48 7.97 -11.19 12.72
C GLY A 48 9.31 -11.12 13.43
#